data_AF-A0A662F7V0-F1
#
_entry.id   AF-A0A662F7V0-F1
#
_cell.length_a   1.000
_cell.length_b   1.000
_cell.length_c   1.000
_cell.angle_alpha   90.00
_cell.angle_beta   90.00
_cell.angle_gamma   90.00
#
_symmetry.space_group_name_H-M   'P 1'
#
loop_
_entity.id
_entity.type
_entity.pdbx_description
1 polymer ?
#
loop_
_entity_poly.entity_id
_entity_poly.type
_entity_poly.pdbx_seq_one_letter_code
_entity_poly.pdbx_strand_id
1 'polypeptide(L)'
;MFQDGFEVMEMNNTSKPWGYKIRGLFVLFYIAVLAVALSNLVGAETSIVLHPDNSYIDVYGIFNMSNHRIVNLATPSADADAATKAYVDSLVSSQGGSASGWNDTGTVVELLTSSDNVDANTLYVDNSLGRVGIGTSSPTQTLHVSGTVNITS
;
A
#
# COMPACT_ATOMS: atom_id res chain seq x y z
N MET A 1 -11.20 55.72 -15.09
CA MET A 1 -11.28 56.66 -13.96
C MET A 1 -12.29 56.04 -13.01
N PHE A 2 -11.78 55.54 -11.88
CA PHE A 2 -12.59 54.99 -10.80
C PHE A 2 -13.42 56.12 -10.17
N GLN A 3 -14.49 55.72 -9.48
CA GLN A 3 -15.44 56.55 -8.71
C GLN A 3 -16.73 56.89 -9.45
N ASP A 4 -17.73 56.03 -9.25
CA ASP A 4 -19.10 56.38 -8.91
C ASP A 4 -19.69 55.05 -8.38
N GLY A 5 -19.44 54.73 -7.12
CA GLY A 5 -20.40 55.13 -6.09
C GLY A 5 -21.60 54.20 -6.18
N PHE A 6 -21.52 53.04 -5.52
CA PHE A 6 -22.71 52.23 -5.24
C PHE A 6 -23.56 53.05 -4.26
N GLU A 7 -24.36 53.96 -4.82
CA GLU A 7 -25.15 54.92 -4.07
C GLU A 7 -26.34 54.16 -3.50
N VAL A 8 -26.21 53.73 -2.25
CA VAL A 8 -27.33 53.24 -1.44
C VAL A 8 -28.27 54.43 -1.29
N MET A 9 -29.28 54.50 -2.15
CA MET A 9 -30.34 55.49 -2.07
C MET A 9 -31.03 55.33 -0.70
N GLU A 10 -30.70 56.19 0.27
CA GLU A 10 -31.46 56.30 1.52
C GLU A 10 -32.86 56.80 1.19
N MET A 11 -33.76 55.86 0.89
CA MET A 11 -35.17 56.13 0.68
C MET A 11 -35.83 56.54 2.00
N ASN A 12 -35.70 57.80 2.39
CA ASN A 12 -36.51 58.43 3.44
C ASN A 12 -37.94 58.59 2.90
N ASN A 13 -38.75 57.53 2.96
CA ASN A 13 -40.15 57.60 2.56
C ASN A 13 -41.05 56.93 3.60
N THR A 14 -41.37 57.68 4.64
CA THR A 14 -42.36 57.35 5.67
C THR A 14 -43.81 57.44 5.18
N SER A 15 -44.08 57.63 3.87
CA SER A 15 -45.43 57.95 3.40
C SER A 15 -45.99 57.10 2.24
N LYS A 16 -45.28 56.07 1.74
CA LYS A 16 -45.84 55.16 0.72
C LYS A 16 -45.84 53.71 1.19
N PRO A 17 -47.01 53.01 1.18
CA PRO A 17 -47.17 51.66 1.76
C PRO A 17 -46.34 50.56 1.07
N TRP A 18 -45.64 50.91 -0.02
CA TRP A 18 -44.82 50.03 -0.84
C TRP A 18 -43.30 50.18 -0.61
N GLY A 19 -42.85 51.26 0.04
CA GLY A 19 -41.42 51.56 0.21
C GLY A 19 -40.69 50.56 1.13
N TYR A 20 -41.33 50.16 2.24
CA TYR A 20 -40.77 49.15 3.16
C TYR A 20 -40.75 47.75 2.57
N LYS A 21 -41.72 47.40 1.70
CA LYS A 21 -41.81 46.08 1.07
C LYS A 21 -40.67 45.83 0.09
N ILE A 22 -40.30 46.84 -0.72
CA ILE A 22 -39.24 46.71 -1.72
C ILE A 22 -37.85 46.74 -1.07
N ARG A 23 -37.64 47.58 -0.04
CA ARG A 23 -36.38 47.61 0.74
C ARG A 23 -36.17 46.31 1.53
N GLY A 24 -37.23 45.79 2.15
CA GLY A 24 -37.20 44.49 2.83
C GLY A 24 -36.88 43.35 1.86
N LEU A 25 -37.44 43.39 0.65
CA LEU A 25 -37.20 42.37 -0.38
C LEU A 25 -35.76 42.39 -0.93
N PHE A 26 -35.15 43.57 -1.09
CA PHE A 26 -33.74 43.70 -1.48
C PHE A 26 -32.77 43.22 -0.39
N VAL A 27 -33.05 43.53 0.88
CA VAL A 27 -32.26 43.06 2.02
C VAL A 27 -32.41 41.54 2.17
N LEU A 28 -33.63 41.01 2.02
CA LEU A 28 -33.88 39.56 1.99
C LEU A 28 -33.16 38.88 0.81
N PHE A 29 -33.16 39.48 -0.38
CA PHE A 29 -32.47 38.95 -1.55
C PHE A 29 -30.94 38.96 -1.35
N TYR A 30 -30.37 40.05 -0.83
CA TYR A 30 -28.93 40.15 -0.57
C TYR A 30 -28.49 39.20 0.54
N ILE A 31 -29.26 39.08 1.63
CA ILE A 31 -29.02 38.11 2.70
C ILE A 31 -29.15 36.68 2.17
N ALA A 32 -30.11 36.40 1.30
CA ALA A 32 -30.26 35.08 0.68
C ALA A 32 -29.07 34.74 -0.24
N VAL A 33 -28.61 35.68 -1.06
CA VAL A 33 -27.43 35.50 -1.94
C VAL A 33 -26.16 35.33 -1.10
N LEU A 34 -25.98 36.12 -0.05
CA LEU A 34 -24.82 36.03 0.85
C LEU A 34 -24.85 34.74 1.68
N ALA A 35 -26.03 34.29 2.12
CA ALA A 35 -26.21 33.01 2.82
C ALA A 35 -25.90 31.81 1.91
N VAL A 36 -26.29 31.86 0.63
CA VAL A 36 -25.92 30.86 -0.39
C VAL A 36 -24.42 30.88 -0.69
N ALA A 37 -23.78 32.06 -0.68
CA ALA A 37 -22.34 32.18 -0.86
C ALA A 37 -21.56 31.67 0.37
N LEU A 38 -22.03 31.94 1.60
CA LEU A 38 -21.41 31.47 2.84
C LEU A 38 -21.65 29.97 3.09
N SER A 39 -22.77 29.40 2.65
CA SER A 39 -22.98 27.94 2.76
C SER A 39 -21.93 27.16 1.96
N ASN A 40 -21.33 27.78 0.94
CA ASN A 40 -20.22 27.20 0.18
C ASN A 40 -18.85 27.43 0.85
N LEU A 41 -18.76 28.26 1.90
CA LEU A 41 -17.54 28.61 2.62
C LEU A 41 -17.41 27.92 3.98
N VAL A 42 -18.47 27.31 4.51
CA VAL A 42 -18.39 26.49 5.75
C VAL A 42 -18.15 25.03 5.39
N GLY A 43 -16.93 24.75 4.90
CA GLY A 43 -16.34 23.41 4.85
C GLY A 43 -15.61 23.06 6.14
N ALA A 44 -16.14 23.47 7.30
CA ALA A 44 -15.57 23.10 8.60
C ALA A 44 -15.89 21.61 8.86
N GLU A 45 -14.84 20.79 8.90
CA GLU A 45 -14.84 19.33 9.08
C GLU A 45 -15.31 18.51 7.87
N THR A 46 -14.80 18.77 6.65
CA THR A 46 -14.78 17.69 5.65
C THR A 46 -13.67 16.72 6.04
N SER A 47 -14.02 15.71 6.83
CA SER A 47 -13.12 14.62 7.24
C SER A 47 -12.46 13.91 6.05
N ILE A 48 -12.99 14.09 4.83
CA ILE A 48 -12.45 13.58 3.57
C ILE A 48 -12.63 14.63 2.46
N VAL A 49 -11.54 15.04 1.80
CA VAL A 49 -11.56 15.84 0.56
C VAL A 49 -11.15 14.95 -0.62
N LEU A 50 -11.96 14.96 -1.67
CA LEU A 50 -11.62 14.35 -2.95
C LEU A 50 -11.13 15.47 -3.89
N HIS A 51 -9.90 15.38 -4.35
CA HIS A 51 -9.40 16.34 -5.33
C HIS A 51 -10.00 16.08 -6.70
N PRO A 52 -10.38 17.13 -7.46
CA PRO A 52 -11.07 16.99 -8.75
C PRO A 52 -10.22 16.34 -9.84
N ASP A 53 -8.91 16.26 -9.64
CA ASP A 53 -7.96 15.53 -10.49
C ASP A 53 -7.79 14.04 -10.07
N ASN A 54 -8.49 13.61 -9.03
CA ASN A 54 -8.40 12.28 -8.42
C ASN A 54 -6.98 11.87 -8.00
N SER A 55 -6.09 12.82 -7.74
CA SER A 55 -4.68 12.53 -7.47
C SER A 55 -4.44 11.98 -6.06
N TYR A 56 -5.19 12.46 -5.06
CA TYR A 56 -5.11 11.98 -3.68
C TYR A 56 -6.42 12.21 -2.91
N ILE A 57 -6.56 11.50 -1.80
CA ILE A 57 -7.62 11.68 -0.80
C ILE A 57 -6.96 12.32 0.43
N ASP A 58 -7.41 13.50 0.81
CA ASP A 58 -7.03 14.08 2.10
C ASP A 58 -8.01 13.59 3.17
N VAL A 59 -7.50 12.97 4.24
CA VAL A 59 -8.28 12.61 5.42
C VAL A 59 -7.74 13.41 6.60
N TYR A 60 -8.45 14.46 6.98
CA TYR A 60 -8.09 15.26 8.16
C TYR A 60 -8.65 14.55 9.42
N GLY A 61 -7.76 13.90 10.17
CA GLY A 61 -8.10 13.19 11.41
C GLY A 61 -7.86 11.68 11.36
N ILE A 62 -8.62 10.91 12.15
CA ILE A 62 -8.47 9.46 12.24
C ILE A 62 -9.17 8.79 11.05
N PHE A 63 -8.40 8.14 10.17
CA PHE A 63 -8.93 7.22 9.17
C PHE A 63 -9.26 5.86 9.80
N ASN A 64 -10.45 5.73 10.41
CA ASN A 64 -10.88 4.47 11.03
C ASN A 64 -11.41 3.49 9.95
N MET A 65 -10.59 2.49 9.61
CA MET A 65 -10.92 1.48 8.59
C MET A 65 -11.63 0.23 9.14
N SER A 66 -11.87 0.14 10.45
CA SER A 66 -12.46 -1.01 11.15
C SER A 66 -11.88 -2.38 10.76
N ASN A 67 -12.38 -3.03 9.70
CA ASN A 67 -11.91 -4.32 9.21
C ASN A 67 -10.50 -4.31 8.58
N HIS A 68 -9.73 -3.21 8.69
CA HIS A 68 -8.33 -3.05 8.27
C HIS A 68 -7.99 -3.53 6.84
N ARG A 69 -8.97 -3.51 5.92
CA ARG A 69 -8.82 -4.03 4.56
C ARG A 69 -8.87 -2.91 3.54
N ILE A 70 -7.92 -2.92 2.62
CA ILE A 70 -7.95 -2.18 1.36
C ILE A 70 -8.17 -3.21 0.26
N VAL A 71 -9.30 -3.11 -0.46
CA VAL A 71 -9.68 -4.02 -1.53
C VAL A 71 -9.44 -3.38 -2.90
N ASN A 72 -9.33 -4.20 -3.95
CA ASN A 72 -9.10 -3.77 -5.34
C ASN A 72 -7.77 -3.04 -5.58
N LEU A 73 -6.76 -3.31 -4.76
CA LEU A 73 -5.39 -2.88 -5.00
C LEU A 73 -4.79 -3.74 -6.14
N ALA A 74 -4.19 -3.12 -7.14
CA ALA A 74 -3.60 -3.81 -8.29
C ALA A 74 -2.31 -4.56 -7.90
N THR A 75 -1.87 -5.52 -8.73
CA THR A 75 -0.55 -6.15 -8.56
C THR A 75 0.55 -5.09 -8.68
N PRO A 76 1.47 -4.98 -7.69
CA PRO A 76 2.55 -4.01 -7.73
C PRO A 76 3.44 -4.18 -8.97
N SER A 77 3.83 -3.06 -9.57
CA SER A 77 4.71 -3.01 -10.75
C SER A 77 5.87 -2.02 -10.61
N ALA A 78 5.74 -1.03 -9.72
CA ALA A 78 6.78 -0.08 -9.35
C ALA A 78 7.15 -0.20 -7.87
N ASP A 79 8.37 0.21 -7.52
CA ASP A 79 8.89 0.15 -6.14
C ASP A 79 8.08 1.00 -5.14
N ALA A 80 7.31 1.98 -5.64
CA ALA A 80 6.46 2.84 -4.82
C ALA A 80 5.02 2.34 -4.68
N ASP A 81 4.64 1.25 -5.36
CA ASP A 81 3.29 0.71 -5.29
C ASP A 81 3.04 0.05 -3.93
N ALA A 82 1.82 0.17 -3.41
CA ALA A 82 1.41 -0.58 -2.24
C ALA A 82 1.28 -2.08 -2.59
N ALA A 83 1.89 -2.95 -1.78
CA ALA A 83 1.91 -4.38 -2.05
C ALA A 83 0.58 -5.08 -1.72
N THR A 84 0.11 -5.96 -2.62
CA THR A 84 -0.98 -6.90 -2.29
C THR A 84 -0.45 -8.09 -1.50
N LYS A 85 -1.29 -8.69 -0.65
CA LYS A 85 -0.91 -9.93 0.07
C LYS A 85 -0.56 -11.06 -0.91
N ALA A 86 -1.30 -11.20 -2.00
CA ALA A 86 -1.03 -12.23 -3.02
C ALA A 86 0.35 -12.05 -3.66
N TYR A 87 0.76 -10.81 -3.93
CA TYR A 87 2.10 -10.51 -4.42
C TYR A 87 3.17 -10.92 -3.40
N VAL A 88 3.05 -10.47 -2.15
CA VAL A 88 4.00 -10.86 -1.08
C VAL A 88 4.02 -12.38 -0.87
N ASP A 89 2.86 -13.03 -0.87
CA ASP A 89 2.75 -14.48 -0.71
C ASP A 89 3.42 -15.21 -1.88
N SER A 90 3.33 -14.71 -3.12
CA SER A 90 4.02 -15.32 -4.27
C SER A 90 5.55 -15.19 -4.16
N LEU A 91 6.05 -14.05 -3.66
CA LEU A 91 7.47 -13.83 -3.44
C LEU A 91 7.99 -14.66 -2.28
N VAL A 92 7.28 -14.68 -1.15
CA VAL A 92 7.64 -15.42 0.06
C VAL A 92 7.40 -16.91 -0.09
N SER A 93 6.49 -17.35 -0.97
CA SER A 93 6.40 -18.77 -1.34
C SER A 93 7.51 -19.21 -2.29
N SER A 94 8.13 -18.28 -3.03
CA SER A 94 9.42 -18.51 -3.70
C SER A 94 10.65 -18.23 -2.82
N GLN A 95 10.44 -17.65 -1.63
CA GLN A 95 11.49 -17.12 -0.75
C GLN A 95 11.10 -17.28 0.73
N GLY A 96 10.67 -18.48 1.11
CA GLY A 96 10.40 -18.85 2.49
C GLY A 96 11.71 -19.31 3.10
N GLY A 97 12.49 -18.40 3.66
CA GLY A 97 13.74 -18.72 4.39
C GLY A 97 14.86 -19.36 3.56
N SER A 98 14.67 -19.51 2.26
CA SER A 98 15.56 -20.29 1.39
C SER A 98 16.17 -19.38 0.33
N ALA A 99 17.39 -18.93 0.57
CA ALA A 99 18.36 -19.14 -0.48
C ALA A 99 18.46 -20.67 -0.63
N SER A 100 17.66 -21.25 -1.53
CA SER A 100 17.87 -22.59 -2.12
C SER A 100 18.45 -23.64 -1.17
N GLY A 101 17.63 -24.42 -0.48
CA GLY A 101 18.10 -25.75 -0.11
C GLY A 101 17.66 -26.40 1.20
N TRP A 102 17.51 -25.66 2.28
CA TRP A 102 17.75 -26.30 3.58
C TRP A 102 16.90 -25.74 4.71
N ASN A 103 16.23 -26.64 5.41
CA ASN A 103 15.39 -26.46 6.59
C ASN A 103 16.30 -26.73 7.76
N ASP A 104 16.56 -25.70 8.55
CA ASP A 104 17.08 -25.94 9.87
C ASP A 104 15.90 -26.14 10.82
N THR A 105 15.60 -27.42 11.09
CA THR A 105 14.56 -27.80 12.07
C THR A 105 15.06 -27.67 13.52
N GLY A 106 16.30 -27.21 13.73
CA GLY A 106 16.98 -27.10 15.02
C GLY A 106 17.71 -28.38 15.46
N THR A 107 17.43 -29.55 14.86
CA THR A 107 18.10 -30.83 15.18
C THR A 107 18.51 -31.68 13.96
N VAL A 108 17.89 -31.46 12.79
CA VAL A 108 18.29 -32.04 11.50
C VAL A 108 18.30 -30.96 10.42
N VAL A 109 19.24 -31.08 9.47
CA VAL A 109 19.20 -30.29 8.23
C VAL A 109 18.40 -31.09 7.20
N GLU A 110 17.18 -30.65 6.91
CA GLU A 110 16.31 -31.26 5.91
C GLU A 110 16.36 -30.43 4.63
N LEU A 111 16.18 -31.02 3.45
CA LEU A 111 15.81 -30.22 2.27
C LEU A 111 14.28 -30.06 2.31
N LEU A 112 13.75 -28.82 2.39
CA LEU A 112 12.31 -28.56 2.62
C LEU A 112 11.47 -28.97 1.43
N THR A 113 12.00 -28.74 0.24
CA THR A 113 11.34 -28.96 -1.04
C THR A 113 12.23 -29.81 -1.94
N SER A 114 11.67 -30.35 -3.01
CA SER A 114 12.42 -31.21 -3.95
C SER A 114 13.38 -30.45 -4.89
N SER A 115 13.47 -29.11 -4.78
CA SER A 115 14.28 -28.21 -5.63
C SER A 115 15.56 -27.67 -4.96
N ASP A 116 15.78 -28.09 -3.72
CA ASP A 116 16.81 -27.68 -2.80
C ASP A 116 18.10 -28.54 -2.97
N ASN A 117 19.34 -28.03 -2.79
CA ASN A 117 20.58 -28.79 -3.06
C ASN A 117 21.73 -28.60 -2.05
N VAL A 118 22.50 -29.67 -1.82
CA VAL A 118 23.86 -29.66 -1.22
C VAL A 118 24.88 -29.48 -2.35
N ASP A 119 25.83 -28.55 -2.24
CA ASP A 119 26.75 -28.22 -3.36
C ASP A 119 27.37 -29.50 -3.98
N ALA A 120 27.08 -29.70 -5.27
CA ALA A 120 27.12 -30.98 -5.98
C ALA A 120 28.52 -31.57 -6.11
N ASN A 121 29.56 -30.76 -5.89
CA ASN A 121 30.96 -31.16 -5.98
C ASN A 121 31.57 -31.62 -4.64
N THR A 122 30.91 -31.32 -3.50
CA THR A 122 31.44 -31.56 -2.15
C THR A 122 30.94 -32.86 -1.52
N LEU A 123 29.63 -33.08 -1.51
CA LEU A 123 28.99 -34.30 -1.01
C LEU A 123 28.10 -34.84 -2.11
N TYR A 124 28.48 -35.99 -2.65
CA TYR A 124 27.79 -36.66 -3.73
C TYR A 124 27.26 -38.00 -3.24
N VAL A 125 25.98 -38.12 -2.93
CA VAL A 125 25.40 -39.41 -2.54
C VAL A 125 24.93 -40.14 -3.82
N ASP A 126 25.69 -41.14 -4.27
CA ASP A 126 25.33 -42.05 -5.36
C ASP A 126 24.38 -43.13 -4.85
N ASN A 127 23.10 -42.83 -4.93
CA ASN A 127 22.06 -43.77 -4.54
C ASN A 127 21.90 -44.95 -5.52
N SER A 128 22.47 -44.92 -6.73
CA SER A 128 22.34 -45.99 -7.75
C SER A 128 23.18 -47.21 -7.39
N LEU A 129 24.32 -46.97 -6.77
CA LEU A 129 25.26 -48.01 -6.39
C LEU A 129 25.43 -48.08 -4.86
N GLY A 130 24.64 -47.30 -4.12
CA GLY A 130 24.67 -47.21 -2.66
C GLY A 130 25.98 -46.64 -2.12
N ARG A 131 26.50 -45.60 -2.78
CA ARG A 131 27.82 -45.02 -2.49
C ARG A 131 27.70 -43.58 -2.05
N VAL A 132 28.64 -43.15 -1.21
CA VAL A 132 28.80 -41.74 -0.86
C VAL A 132 30.16 -41.26 -1.36
N GLY A 133 30.13 -40.27 -2.23
CA GLY A 133 31.23 -39.52 -2.79
C GLY A 133 31.51 -38.26 -1.97
N ILE A 134 32.77 -37.99 -1.66
CA ILE A 134 33.21 -36.70 -1.09
C ILE A 134 34.31 -36.12 -1.98
N GLY A 135 34.09 -34.91 -2.51
CA GLY A 135 35.00 -34.29 -3.48
C GLY A 135 35.04 -34.98 -4.85
N THR A 136 34.09 -35.87 -5.11
CA THR A 136 33.96 -36.60 -6.38
C THR A 136 32.50 -36.89 -6.67
N SER A 137 32.11 -36.72 -7.92
CA SER A 137 30.79 -37.10 -8.45
C SER A 137 30.78 -38.50 -9.09
N SER A 138 31.88 -39.25 -9.00
CA SER A 138 32.03 -40.60 -9.57
C SER A 138 32.58 -41.60 -8.54
N PRO A 139 31.79 -41.98 -7.53
CA PRO A 139 32.18 -42.90 -6.48
C PRO A 139 32.36 -44.33 -7.03
N THR A 140 33.54 -44.95 -6.78
CA THR A 140 33.85 -46.33 -7.22
C THR A 140 33.68 -47.37 -6.12
N GLN A 141 33.48 -46.93 -4.87
CA GLN A 141 33.23 -47.78 -3.68
C GLN A 141 32.08 -47.19 -2.84
N THR A 142 31.49 -47.99 -1.94
CA THR A 142 30.41 -47.59 -1.01
C THR A 142 30.69 -46.28 -0.27
N LEU A 143 31.95 -45.99 0.04
CA LEU A 143 32.40 -44.65 0.43
C LEU A 143 33.63 -44.33 -0.42
N HIS A 144 33.51 -43.38 -1.35
CA HIS A 144 34.61 -42.87 -2.17
C HIS A 144 34.91 -41.43 -1.79
N VAL A 145 36.01 -41.21 -1.10
CA VAL A 145 36.51 -39.87 -0.83
C VAL A 145 37.65 -39.60 -1.78
N SER A 146 37.47 -38.66 -2.69
CA SER A 146 38.56 -38.15 -3.53
C SER A 146 39.36 -37.12 -2.73
N GLY A 147 40.17 -37.62 -1.79
CA GLY A 147 40.94 -36.82 -0.85
C GLY A 147 41.44 -37.65 0.34
N THR A 148 41.93 -36.96 1.36
CA THR A 148 42.40 -37.60 2.59
C THR A 148 41.20 -38.00 3.46
N VAL A 149 41.11 -39.28 3.82
CA VAL A 149 40.16 -39.76 4.84
C VAL A 149 40.87 -39.80 6.19
N ASN A 150 40.33 -39.12 7.19
CA ASN A 150 40.78 -39.27 8.57
C ASN A 150 39.81 -40.23 9.29
N ILE A 151 40.29 -41.42 9.65
CA ILE A 151 39.51 -42.45 10.36
C ILE A 151 40.09 -42.58 11.76
N THR A 152 39.28 -42.34 12.77
CA THR A 152 39.64 -42.51 14.18
C THR A 152 38.71 -43.54 14.81
N SER A 153 39.26 -44.45 15.63
CA SER A 153 38.50 -45.50 16.34
C SER A 153 37.97 -45.03 17.69
#